data_AF-A0A7Y5PLM2-F1
#
_entry.id   AF-A0A7Y5PLM2-F1
#
_cell.length_a   1.000
_cell.length_b   1.000
_cell.length_c   1.000
_cell.angle_alpha   90.00
_cell.angle_beta   90.00
_cell.angle_gamma   90.00
#
_symmetry.space_group_name_H-M   'P 1'
#
loop_
_entity.id
_entity.type
_entity.pdbx_description
1 polymer ?
#
loop_
_entity_poly.entity_id
_entity_poly.type
_entity_poly.pdbx_seq_one_letter_code
_entity_poly.pdbx_strand_id
1 'polypeptide(L)'
;MKNPRRAASVADPSAPATLQDVAGEPLTDGRARQALKLALRVLDLAGVFKRPHDMVQSLTQVARALKALDSLDSAEGYLEQALHWAASVPGHDVHLDLGCELAELSCTLAEQQRDRAEHDRHAGMAARDRARARALEVGALAGRVSDAHCEAKLLLRVSDVLDRCGDHDHATSLQNRAVALMGIGLHEPSAEPAQATPQSNWEQRLLAPSSTLLM
;
A
#
# COMPACT_ATOMS: atom_id res chain seq x y z
N MET A 1 -65.83 51.46 14.65
CA MET A 1 -64.90 52.34 15.37
C MET A 1 -63.51 52.24 14.74
N LYS A 2 -62.85 53.40 14.66
CA LYS A 2 -61.52 53.75 14.09
C LYS A 2 -60.42 52.68 13.99
N ASN A 3 -59.76 52.65 12.82
CA ASN A 3 -58.34 52.27 12.66
C ASN A 3 -57.42 53.26 13.39
N PRO A 4 -56.17 52.87 13.72
CA PRO A 4 -55.06 53.56 13.07
C PRO A 4 -53.83 52.71 12.76
N ARG A 5 -53.17 53.12 11.65
CA ARG A 5 -51.85 52.69 11.16
C ARG A 5 -50.72 53.02 12.14
N ARG A 6 -49.64 52.22 12.14
CA ARG A 6 -48.27 52.73 12.32
C ARG A 6 -47.25 51.89 11.55
N ALA A 7 -46.31 52.61 10.94
CA ALA A 7 -45.28 52.13 10.03
C ALA A 7 -43.92 51.93 10.72
N ALA A 8 -43.01 51.30 9.97
CA ALA A 8 -41.54 51.32 10.05
C ALA A 8 -40.85 50.39 11.07
N SER A 9 -40.00 49.47 10.60
CA SER A 9 -38.55 49.73 10.47
C SER A 9 -37.81 48.52 9.91
N VAL A 10 -36.74 48.81 9.19
CA VAL A 10 -35.82 47.95 8.41
C VAL A 10 -35.08 46.95 9.29
N ALA A 11 -34.88 45.72 8.80
CA ALA A 11 -33.82 44.82 9.22
C ALA A 11 -33.16 44.18 7.99
N ASP A 12 -31.85 44.36 7.95
CA ASP A 12 -30.82 44.03 6.97
C ASP A 12 -30.66 42.50 6.75
N PRO A 13 -30.56 41.96 5.52
CA PRO A 13 -30.21 40.56 5.28
C PRO A 13 -28.69 40.40 5.15
N SER A 14 -27.93 40.81 6.17
CA SER A 14 -26.47 40.71 6.19
C SER A 14 -25.98 39.88 7.37
N ALA A 15 -26.23 38.57 7.30
CA ALA A 15 -25.65 37.46 8.10
C ALA A 15 -25.81 37.57 9.64
N PRO A 16 -25.51 36.54 10.47
CA PRO A 16 -24.97 35.20 10.19
C PRO A 16 -25.77 34.06 10.84
N ALA A 17 -25.84 32.90 10.19
CA ALA A 17 -26.20 31.65 10.86
C ALA A 17 -25.15 30.62 10.48
N THR A 18 -24.10 30.59 11.32
CA THR A 18 -23.31 29.41 11.69
C THR A 18 -23.49 28.21 10.77
N LEU A 19 -22.47 27.94 9.94
CA LEU A 19 -22.13 26.58 9.54
C LEU A 19 -21.77 25.82 10.82
N GLN A 20 -22.82 25.35 11.50
CA GLN A 20 -22.74 24.35 12.53
C GLN A 20 -22.10 23.11 11.91
N ASP A 21 -20.95 22.75 12.44
CA ASP A 21 -20.64 21.41 12.93
C ASP A 21 -21.79 20.39 12.72
N VAL A 22 -21.77 19.73 11.56
CA VAL A 22 -22.52 18.50 11.34
C VAL A 22 -21.47 17.42 11.15
N ALA A 23 -21.27 16.66 12.22
CA ALA A 23 -20.55 15.40 12.34
C ALA A 23 -20.14 14.79 10.99
N GLY A 24 -18.83 14.59 10.80
CA GLY A 24 -18.21 14.05 9.58
C GLY A 24 -18.55 12.59 9.21
N GLU A 25 -19.65 12.03 9.71
CA GLU A 25 -19.99 10.60 9.65
C GLU A 25 -21.04 10.14 8.60
N PRO A 26 -21.88 10.97 7.95
CA PRO A 26 -22.80 10.45 6.91
C PRO A 26 -22.24 10.49 5.47
N LEU A 27 -21.22 11.33 5.20
CA LEU A 27 -20.71 11.56 3.84
C LEU A 27 -19.70 10.50 3.39
N THR A 28 -18.85 10.03 4.30
CA THR A 28 -17.86 8.96 4.08
C THR A 28 -18.56 7.65 3.76
N ASP A 29 -19.56 7.31 4.58
CA ASP A 29 -20.48 6.20 4.43
C ASP A 29 -21.21 6.20 3.09
N GLY A 30 -21.72 7.36 2.65
CA GLY A 30 -22.38 7.51 1.36
C GLY A 30 -21.45 7.20 0.18
N ARG A 31 -20.21 7.68 0.23
CA ARG A 31 -19.19 7.41 -0.80
C ARG A 31 -18.76 5.95 -0.80
N ALA A 32 -18.55 5.35 0.37
CA ALA A 32 -18.14 3.95 0.49
C ALA A 32 -19.24 3.00 -0.01
N ARG A 33 -20.52 3.26 0.31
CA ARG A 33 -21.66 2.52 -0.25
C ARG A 33 -21.75 2.65 -1.77
N GLN A 34 -21.48 3.83 -2.32
CA GLN A 34 -21.46 4.02 -3.77
C GLN A 34 -20.29 3.29 -4.43
N ALA A 35 -19.10 3.33 -3.81
CA ALA A 35 -17.93 2.59 -4.27
C ALA A 35 -18.20 1.07 -4.28
N LEU A 36 -18.84 0.54 -3.24
CA LEU A 36 -19.22 -0.87 -3.17
C LEU A 36 -20.18 -1.26 -4.31
N LYS A 37 -21.21 -0.45 -4.56
CA LYS A 37 -22.15 -0.68 -5.68
C LYS A 37 -21.42 -0.74 -7.01
N LEU A 38 -20.49 0.19 -7.27
CA LEU A 38 -19.71 0.20 -8.50
C LEU A 38 -18.77 -1.01 -8.59
N ALA A 39 -18.07 -1.34 -7.51
CA ALA A 39 -17.16 -2.48 -7.46
C ALA A 39 -17.89 -3.81 -7.74
N LEU A 40 -19.10 -4.01 -7.17
CA LEU A 40 -19.92 -5.18 -7.43
C LEU A 40 -20.36 -5.27 -8.90
N ARG A 41 -20.69 -4.15 -9.55
CA ARG A 41 -21.01 -4.14 -11.00
C ARG A 41 -19.81 -4.50 -11.86
N VAL A 42 -18.62 -4.04 -11.48
CA VAL A 42 -17.38 -4.41 -12.18
C VAL A 42 -17.08 -5.89 -11.97
N LEU A 43 -17.32 -6.42 -10.76
CA LEU A 43 -17.19 -7.86 -10.47
C LEU A 43 -18.18 -8.71 -11.27
N ASP A 44 -19.44 -8.29 -11.38
CA ASP A 44 -20.44 -8.97 -12.22
C ASP A 44 -19.92 -9.11 -13.67
N LEU A 45 -19.38 -8.01 -14.22
CA LEU A 45 -18.82 -7.98 -15.57
C LEU A 45 -17.55 -8.86 -15.69
N ALA A 46 -16.64 -8.77 -14.72
CA ALA A 46 -15.45 -9.62 -14.68
C ALA A 46 -15.83 -11.10 -14.61
N GLY A 47 -16.88 -11.44 -13.86
CA GLY A 47 -17.42 -12.79 -13.73
C GLY A 47 -17.97 -13.39 -15.03
N VAL A 48 -18.35 -12.55 -16.00
CA VAL A 48 -18.73 -13.00 -17.36
C VAL A 48 -17.51 -13.49 -18.13
N PHE A 49 -16.40 -12.75 -18.07
CA PHE A 49 -15.20 -13.05 -18.88
C PHE A 49 -14.17 -13.93 -18.17
N LYS A 50 -14.18 -13.97 -16.83
CA LYS A 50 -13.33 -14.79 -15.96
C LYS A 50 -11.84 -14.71 -16.29
N ARG A 51 -11.38 -13.51 -16.67
CA ARG A 51 -9.96 -13.25 -16.89
C ARG A 51 -9.29 -13.09 -15.51
N PRO A 52 -8.20 -13.82 -15.19
CA PRO A 52 -7.61 -13.81 -13.86
C PRO A 52 -7.27 -12.41 -13.34
N HIS A 53 -6.63 -11.55 -14.15
CA HIS A 53 -6.32 -10.18 -13.76
C HIS A 53 -7.57 -9.35 -13.43
N ASP A 54 -8.63 -9.44 -14.23
CA ASP A 54 -9.88 -8.69 -14.03
C ASP A 54 -10.63 -9.20 -12.78
N MET A 55 -10.60 -10.51 -12.54
CA MET A 55 -11.16 -11.12 -11.33
C MET A 55 -10.42 -10.65 -10.07
N VAL A 56 -9.09 -10.71 -10.07
CA VAL A 56 -8.28 -10.21 -8.95
C VAL A 56 -8.60 -8.75 -8.68
N GLN A 57 -8.51 -7.90 -9.71
CA GLN A 57 -8.72 -6.46 -9.56
C GLN A 57 -10.13 -6.15 -9.03
N SER A 58 -11.17 -6.75 -9.59
CA SER A 58 -12.56 -6.50 -9.17
C SER A 58 -12.86 -6.98 -7.75
N LEU A 59 -12.40 -8.18 -7.38
CA LEU A 59 -12.55 -8.72 -6.02
C LEU A 59 -11.84 -7.85 -4.98
N THR A 60 -10.61 -7.42 -5.26
CA THR A 60 -9.87 -6.50 -4.37
C THR A 60 -10.58 -5.16 -4.21
N GLN A 61 -11.21 -4.62 -5.26
CA GLN A 61 -11.98 -3.37 -5.16
C GLN A 61 -13.24 -3.54 -4.29
N VAL A 62 -13.93 -4.68 -4.38
CA VAL A 62 -15.05 -5.00 -3.50
C VAL A 62 -14.58 -5.07 -2.04
N ALA A 63 -13.48 -5.77 -1.78
CA ALA A 63 -12.91 -5.88 -0.43
C ALA A 63 -12.52 -4.51 0.15
N ARG A 64 -11.90 -3.63 -0.65
CA ARG A 64 -11.56 -2.25 -0.21
C ARG A 64 -12.79 -1.43 0.14
N ALA A 65 -13.86 -1.53 -0.65
CA ALA A 65 -15.11 -0.83 -0.35
C ALA A 65 -15.80 -1.38 0.90
N LEU A 66 -15.73 -2.69 1.15
CA LEU A 66 -16.23 -3.32 2.37
C LEU A 66 -15.42 -2.92 3.61
N LYS A 67 -14.08 -2.85 3.49
CA LYS A 67 -13.19 -2.33 4.55
C LYS A 67 -13.56 -0.90 4.94
N ALA A 68 -13.87 -0.05 3.94
CA ALA A 68 -14.29 1.32 4.19
C ALA A 68 -15.68 1.44 4.87
N LEU A 69 -16.46 0.36 4.90
CA LEU A 69 -17.74 0.24 5.60
C LEU A 69 -17.63 -0.59 6.89
N ASP A 70 -16.41 -0.88 7.34
CA ASP A 70 -16.10 -1.74 8.50
C ASP A 70 -16.68 -3.16 8.41
N SER A 71 -16.96 -3.65 7.20
CA SER A 71 -17.44 -5.01 6.97
C SER A 71 -16.27 -5.97 6.72
N LEU A 72 -15.44 -6.14 7.76
CA LEU A 72 -14.14 -6.80 7.65
C LEU A 72 -14.23 -8.31 7.34
N ASP A 73 -15.19 -9.03 7.95
CA ASP A 73 -15.40 -10.46 7.67
C ASP A 73 -15.76 -10.71 6.20
N SER A 74 -16.61 -9.85 5.63
CA SER A 74 -16.97 -9.94 4.21
C SER A 74 -15.79 -9.59 3.32
N ALA A 75 -15.01 -8.56 3.68
CA ALA A 75 -13.81 -8.18 2.93
C ALA A 75 -12.78 -9.31 2.89
N GLU A 76 -12.62 -10.07 3.98
CA GLU A 76 -11.69 -11.20 4.05
C GLU A 76 -12.07 -12.27 3.01
N GLY A 77 -13.34 -12.64 2.93
CA GLY A 77 -13.81 -13.62 1.94
C GLY A 77 -13.60 -13.18 0.48
N TYR A 78 -13.68 -11.88 0.17
CA TYR A 78 -13.38 -11.37 -1.18
C TYR A 78 -11.88 -11.35 -1.48
N LEU A 79 -11.03 -11.03 -0.49
CA LEU A 79 -9.57 -11.09 -0.67
C LEU A 79 -9.06 -12.53 -0.80
N GLU A 80 -9.64 -13.49 -0.08
CA GLU A 80 -9.30 -14.92 -0.24
C GLU A 80 -9.65 -15.42 -1.65
N GLN A 81 -10.79 -14.99 -2.20
CA GLN A 81 -11.13 -15.25 -3.60
C GLN A 81 -10.15 -14.58 -4.56
N ALA A 82 -9.76 -13.32 -4.30
CA ALA A 82 -8.77 -12.63 -5.11
C ALA A 82 -7.42 -13.38 -5.11
N LEU A 83 -6.97 -13.85 -3.94
CA LEU A 83 -5.74 -14.64 -3.81
C LEU A 83 -5.83 -15.96 -4.59
N HIS A 84 -6.99 -16.62 -4.57
CA HIS A 84 -7.22 -17.82 -5.37
C HIS A 84 -7.06 -17.55 -6.88
N TRP A 85 -7.63 -16.46 -7.40
CA TRP A 85 -7.45 -16.07 -8.80
C TRP A 85 -6.02 -15.63 -9.12
N ALA A 86 -5.33 -15.01 -8.17
CA ALA A 86 -3.95 -14.57 -8.31
C ALA A 86 -2.98 -15.74 -8.55
N ALA A 87 -3.31 -16.96 -8.11
CA ALA A 87 -2.52 -18.16 -8.43
C ALA A 87 -2.43 -18.45 -9.94
N SER A 88 -3.35 -17.91 -10.75
CA SER A 88 -3.34 -18.02 -12.21
C SER A 88 -2.70 -16.81 -12.92
N VAL A 89 -2.22 -15.81 -12.15
CA VAL A 89 -1.55 -14.61 -12.66
C VAL A 89 -0.02 -14.81 -12.59
N PRO A 90 0.73 -14.58 -13.68
CA PRO A 90 2.19 -14.66 -13.63
C PRO A 90 2.81 -13.60 -12.72
N GLY A 91 3.87 -13.98 -12.00
CA GLY A 91 4.62 -13.10 -11.08
C GLY A 91 4.20 -13.25 -9.62
N HIS A 92 4.96 -12.64 -8.71
CA HIS A 92 4.70 -12.75 -7.27
C HIS A 92 4.10 -11.48 -6.67
N ASP A 93 4.21 -10.34 -7.35
CA ASP A 93 3.85 -9.02 -6.79
C ASP A 93 2.41 -8.97 -6.31
N VAL A 94 1.47 -9.37 -7.17
CA VAL A 94 0.03 -9.41 -6.84
C VAL A 94 -0.26 -10.44 -5.74
N HIS A 95 0.34 -11.63 -5.81
CA HIS A 95 0.10 -12.68 -4.81
C HIS A 95 0.58 -12.24 -3.41
N LEU A 96 1.75 -11.60 -3.34
CA LEU A 96 2.33 -11.13 -2.09
C LEU A 96 1.65 -9.86 -1.56
N ASP A 97 1.23 -8.94 -2.44
CA ASP A 97 0.45 -7.76 -2.01
C ASP A 97 -0.91 -8.17 -1.42
N LEU A 98 -1.60 -9.13 -2.03
CA LEU A 98 -2.86 -9.69 -1.51
C LEU A 98 -2.64 -10.47 -0.20
N GLY A 99 -1.58 -11.27 -0.11
CA GLY A 99 -1.23 -11.97 1.13
C GLY A 99 -0.95 -10.99 2.27
N CYS A 100 -0.27 -9.89 1.98
CA CYS A 100 -0.03 -8.81 2.94
C CYS A 100 -1.35 -8.13 3.36
N GLU A 101 -2.22 -7.80 2.41
CA GLU A 101 -3.52 -7.18 2.72
C GLU A 101 -4.42 -8.11 3.56
N LEU A 102 -4.37 -9.42 3.32
CA LEU A 102 -5.04 -10.42 4.16
C LEU A 102 -4.46 -10.51 5.56
N ALA A 103 -3.12 -10.45 5.71
CA ALA A 103 -2.47 -10.46 7.01
C ALA A 103 -2.88 -9.24 7.86
N GLU A 104 -2.90 -8.05 7.25
CA GLU A 104 -3.37 -6.81 7.88
C GLU A 104 -4.83 -6.90 8.30
N LEU A 105 -5.70 -7.41 7.41
CA LEU A 105 -7.12 -7.53 7.71
C LEU A 105 -7.40 -8.53 8.84
N SER A 106 -6.75 -9.69 8.84
CA SER A 106 -6.87 -10.65 9.94
C SER A 106 -6.36 -10.07 11.26
N CYS A 107 -5.32 -9.23 11.22
CA CYS A 107 -4.80 -8.54 12.41
C CYS A 107 -5.83 -7.56 12.98
N THR A 108 -6.46 -6.74 12.13
CA THR A 108 -7.52 -5.82 12.54
C THR A 108 -8.77 -6.56 13.04
N LEU A 109 -9.16 -7.67 12.41
CA LEU A 109 -10.24 -8.54 12.89
C LEU A 109 -9.94 -9.08 14.30
N ALA A 110 -8.70 -9.52 14.54
CA ALA A 110 -8.27 -10.02 15.84
C ALA A 110 -8.37 -8.94 16.94
N GLU A 111 -8.01 -7.69 16.61
CA GLU A 111 -8.13 -6.55 17.52
C GLU A 111 -9.59 -6.20 17.81
N GLN A 112 -10.45 -6.13 16.78
CA GLN A 112 -11.89 -5.89 16.97
C GLN A 112 -12.55 -6.98 17.84
N GLN A 113 -12.13 -8.24 17.69
CA GLN A 113 -12.65 -9.35 18.49
C GLN A 113 -12.10 -9.36 19.91
N ARG A 114 -10.89 -8.85 20.13
CA ARG A 114 -10.32 -8.65 21.47
C ARG A 114 -11.10 -7.61 22.27
N ASP A 115 -11.60 -6.57 21.60
CA ASP A 115 -12.39 -5.50 22.22
C ASP A 115 -13.85 -5.91 22.49
N ARG A 116 -14.31 -7.02 21.89
CA ARG A 116 -15.63 -7.62 22.13
C ARG A 116 -15.63 -8.48 23.39
N ALA A 117 -16.83 -8.94 23.78
CA ALA A 117 -17.05 -9.70 25.01
C ALA A 117 -16.12 -10.93 25.12
N GLU A 118 -15.86 -11.39 26.35
CA GLU A 118 -14.94 -12.49 26.67
C GLU A 118 -15.12 -13.79 25.88
N HIS A 119 -16.31 -14.02 25.32
CA HIS A 119 -16.65 -15.19 24.50
C HIS A 119 -15.95 -15.18 23.13
N ASP A 120 -15.54 -14.02 22.63
CA ASP A 120 -14.90 -13.87 21.31
C ASP A 120 -13.37 -14.02 21.38
N ARG A 121 -12.80 -14.26 22.58
CA ARG A 121 -11.34 -14.39 22.79
C ARG A 121 -10.71 -15.49 21.93
N HIS A 122 -11.39 -16.63 21.77
CA HIS A 122 -10.89 -17.74 20.94
C HIS A 122 -10.86 -17.38 19.45
N ALA A 123 -11.90 -16.69 18.96
CA ALA A 123 -11.93 -16.20 17.58
C ALA A 123 -10.81 -15.18 17.34
N GLY A 124 -10.61 -14.27 18.30
CA GLY A 124 -9.53 -13.26 18.23
C GLY A 124 -8.14 -13.88 18.20
N MET A 125 -7.89 -14.91 19.03
CA MET A 125 -6.63 -15.66 18.97
C MET A 125 -6.43 -16.36 17.62
N ALA A 126 -7.46 -17.02 17.09
CA ALA A 126 -7.37 -17.67 15.79
C ALA A 126 -7.14 -16.68 14.64
N ALA A 127 -7.77 -15.50 14.69
CA ALA A 127 -7.53 -14.44 13.72
C ALA A 127 -6.09 -13.89 13.81
N ARG A 128 -5.55 -13.73 15.02
CA ARG A 128 -4.16 -13.31 15.26
C ARG A 128 -3.16 -14.35 14.76
N ASP A 129 -3.40 -15.64 15.00
CA ASP A 129 -2.54 -16.72 14.50
C ASP A 129 -2.53 -16.77 12.98
N ARG A 130 -3.70 -16.60 12.33
CA ARG A 130 -3.80 -16.47 10.86
C ARG A 130 -3.02 -15.25 10.35
N ALA A 131 -3.17 -14.09 11.00
CA ALA A 131 -2.45 -12.87 10.64
C ALA A 131 -0.94 -13.07 10.71
N ARG A 132 -0.45 -13.64 11.81
CA ARG A 132 0.98 -13.94 12.03
C ARG A 132 1.51 -14.92 10.98
N ALA A 133 0.80 -16.03 10.74
CA ALA A 133 1.22 -17.04 9.76
C ALA A 133 1.34 -16.44 8.34
N ARG A 134 0.34 -15.66 7.90
CA ARG A 134 0.35 -14.97 6.60
C ARG A 134 1.50 -13.96 6.51
N ALA A 135 1.73 -13.16 7.56
CA ALA A 135 2.81 -12.18 7.59
C ALA A 135 4.21 -12.83 7.50
N LEU A 136 4.42 -13.95 8.19
CA LEU A 136 5.67 -14.72 8.12
C LEU A 136 5.89 -15.30 6.72
N GLU A 137 4.85 -15.88 6.11
CA GLU A 137 4.92 -16.43 4.75
C GLU A 137 5.27 -15.33 3.72
N VAL A 138 4.57 -14.21 3.78
CA VAL A 138 4.82 -13.06 2.89
C VAL A 138 6.23 -12.51 3.11
N GLY A 139 6.68 -12.36 4.36
CA GLY A 139 8.04 -11.90 4.67
C GLY A 139 9.14 -12.83 4.15
N ALA A 140 8.92 -14.15 4.22
CA ALA A 140 9.83 -15.16 3.68
C ALA A 140 9.92 -15.10 2.14
N LEU A 141 8.81 -14.77 1.47
CA LEU A 141 8.73 -14.72 0.01
C LEU A 141 8.98 -13.32 -0.56
N ALA A 142 9.15 -12.29 0.27
CA ALA A 142 9.24 -10.89 -0.15
C ALA A 142 10.33 -10.62 -1.21
N GLY A 143 11.44 -11.38 -1.20
CA GLY A 143 12.51 -11.23 -2.19
C GLY A 143 12.17 -11.76 -3.60
N ARG A 144 10.94 -12.23 -3.83
CA ARG A 144 10.48 -12.73 -5.13
C ARG A 144 9.71 -11.68 -5.94
N VAL A 145 9.48 -10.49 -5.35
CA VAL A 145 8.82 -9.38 -6.05
C VAL A 145 9.74 -8.77 -7.11
N SER A 146 9.16 -7.98 -8.01
CA SER A 146 9.82 -7.40 -9.19
C SER A 146 10.99 -6.48 -8.88
N ASP A 147 10.94 -5.73 -7.78
CA ASP A 147 11.90 -4.68 -7.47
C ASP A 147 12.05 -4.41 -5.96
N ALA A 148 13.18 -3.82 -5.60
CA ALA A 148 13.56 -3.55 -4.21
C ALA A 148 12.61 -2.56 -3.50
N HIS A 149 11.93 -1.67 -4.22
CA HIS A 149 11.01 -0.72 -3.61
C HIS A 149 9.71 -1.41 -3.20
N CYS A 150 9.17 -2.26 -4.08
CA CYS A 150 8.09 -3.18 -3.77
C CYS A 150 8.43 -4.07 -2.57
N GLU A 151 9.64 -4.64 -2.54
CA GLU A 151 10.11 -5.49 -1.45
C GLU A 151 10.15 -4.72 -0.11
N ALA A 152 10.77 -3.53 -0.09
CA ALA A 152 10.86 -2.72 1.12
C ALA A 152 9.48 -2.34 1.66
N LYS A 153 8.55 -1.93 0.78
CA LYS A 153 7.17 -1.61 1.17
C LYS A 153 6.47 -2.83 1.77
N LEU A 154 6.61 -4.00 1.15
CA LEU A 154 6.00 -5.25 1.61
C LEU A 154 6.52 -5.63 2.99
N LEU A 155 7.84 -5.61 3.17
CA LEU A 155 8.52 -5.92 4.44
C LEU A 155 8.05 -5.01 5.58
N LEU A 156 7.94 -3.70 5.34
CA LEU A 156 7.46 -2.76 6.35
C LEU A 156 6.02 -3.07 6.76
N ARG A 157 5.14 -3.33 5.79
CA ARG A 157 3.73 -3.67 6.06
C ARG A 157 3.59 -4.95 6.89
N VAL A 158 4.28 -6.03 6.51
CA VAL A 158 4.19 -7.28 7.30
C VAL A 158 4.91 -7.18 8.64
N SER A 159 5.92 -6.31 8.78
CA SER A 159 6.56 -6.04 10.08
C SER A 159 5.59 -5.40 11.07
N ASP A 160 4.74 -4.46 10.64
CA ASP A 160 3.70 -3.85 11.48
C ASP A 160 2.71 -4.91 11.99
N VAL A 161 2.29 -5.81 11.10
CA VAL A 161 1.42 -6.94 11.48
C VAL A 161 2.10 -7.83 12.52
N LEU A 162 3.38 -8.15 12.34
CA LEU A 162 4.14 -8.98 13.29
C LEU A 162 4.31 -8.29 14.64
N ASP A 163 4.61 -6.99 14.68
CA ASP A 163 4.69 -6.20 15.91
C ASP A 163 3.35 -6.19 16.67
N ARG A 164 2.25 -5.95 15.97
CA ARG A 164 0.89 -6.03 16.55
C ARG A 164 0.54 -7.44 17.02
N CYS A 165 1.10 -8.47 16.35
CA CYS A 165 1.02 -9.88 16.74
C CYS A 165 1.98 -10.27 17.89
N GLY A 166 2.88 -9.37 18.33
CA GLY A 166 3.83 -9.60 19.42
C GLY A 166 5.12 -10.31 19.01
N ASP A 167 5.39 -10.41 17.71
CA ASP A 167 6.57 -11.07 17.14
C ASP A 167 7.64 -10.04 16.76
N HIS A 168 8.15 -9.35 17.79
CA HIS A 168 9.04 -8.19 17.65
C HIS A 168 10.39 -8.50 17.02
N ASP A 169 10.93 -9.70 17.24
CA ASP A 169 12.21 -10.11 16.68
C ASP A 169 12.13 -10.23 15.15
N HIS A 170 11.08 -10.88 14.65
CA HIS A 170 10.84 -10.97 13.21
C HIS A 170 10.52 -9.59 12.63
N ALA A 171 9.67 -8.80 13.28
CA ALA A 171 9.36 -7.44 12.84
C ALA A 171 10.63 -6.59 12.67
N THR A 172 11.51 -6.58 13.67
CA THR A 172 12.80 -5.86 13.65
C THR A 172 13.70 -6.35 12.52
N SER A 173 13.77 -7.67 12.30
CA SER A 173 14.54 -8.25 11.20
C SER A 173 14.05 -7.76 9.82
N LEU A 174 12.73 -7.76 9.60
CA LEU A 174 12.14 -7.28 8.34
C LEU A 174 12.33 -5.76 8.15
N GLN A 175 12.21 -4.96 9.21
CA GLN A 175 12.47 -3.51 9.18
C GLN A 175 13.93 -3.21 8.80
N ASN A 176 14.89 -3.90 9.42
CA ASN A 176 16.31 -3.74 9.11
C ASN A 176 16.61 -4.06 7.64
N ARG A 177 16.01 -5.15 7.11
CA ARG A 177 16.12 -5.50 5.69
C ARG A 177 15.51 -4.42 4.78
N ALA A 178 14.34 -3.89 5.12
CA ALA A 178 13.70 -2.81 4.37
C ALA A 178 14.57 -1.53 4.33
N VAL A 179 15.15 -1.14 5.47
CA VAL A 179 16.08 0.00 5.55
C VAL A 179 17.31 -0.22 4.68
N ALA A 180 17.88 -1.42 4.67
CA ALA A 180 19.01 -1.75 3.80
C ALA A 180 18.66 -1.58 2.31
N LEU A 181 17.48 -2.06 1.87
CA LEU A 181 17.01 -1.88 0.49
C LEU A 181 16.82 -0.41 0.11
N MET A 182 16.27 0.40 1.03
CA MET A 182 16.12 1.84 0.81
C MET A 182 17.47 2.58 0.75
N GLY A 183 18.45 2.14 1.54
CA GLY A 183 19.82 2.67 1.52
C GLY A 183 20.58 2.35 0.22
N ILE A 184 20.32 1.17 -0.37
CA ILE A 184 20.90 0.77 -1.65
C ILE A 184 20.33 1.62 -2.81
N GLY A 185 19.05 2.02 -2.74
CA GLY A 185 18.43 2.92 -3.74
C GLY A 185 18.94 4.37 -3.71
N LEU A 186 19.56 4.81 -2.61
CA LEU A 186 20.21 6.13 -2.49
C LEU A 186 21.67 6.12 -2.98
N HIS A 187 22.19 4.95 -3.34
CA HIS A 187 23.56 4.74 -3.81
C HIS A 187 23.55 4.12 -5.21
N GLU A 188 22.75 4.64 -6.14
CA GLU A 188 23.13 4.53 -7.54
C GLU A 188 24.46 5.29 -7.69
N PRO A 189 25.58 4.63 -8.04
CA PRO A 189 26.77 5.36 -8.42
C PRO A 189 26.40 6.11 -9.70
N SER A 190 26.23 7.42 -9.58
CA SER A 190 26.23 8.32 -10.73
C SER A 190 27.44 7.92 -11.57
N ALA A 191 27.19 7.41 -12.78
CA ALA A 191 28.24 7.06 -13.71
C ALA A 191 29.06 8.32 -13.95
N GLU A 192 30.20 8.45 -13.27
CA GLU A 192 31.18 9.49 -13.56
C GLU A 192 31.52 9.36 -15.05
N PRO A 193 31.30 10.41 -15.86
CA PRO A 193 31.68 10.35 -17.26
C PRO A 193 33.19 10.18 -17.30
N ALA A 194 33.64 9.12 -17.95
CA ALA A 194 35.03 8.86 -18.26
C ALA A 194 35.69 10.16 -18.75
N GLN A 195 36.55 10.74 -17.92
CA GLN A 195 37.39 11.84 -18.32
C GLN A 195 38.39 11.30 -19.35
N ALA A 196 38.02 11.45 -20.63
CA ALA A 196 38.94 11.37 -21.74
C ALA A 196 40.02 12.44 -21.52
N THR A 197 41.25 11.96 -21.38
CA THR A 197 42.50 12.73 -21.37
C THR A 197 42.64 13.56 -22.64
N PRO A 198 43.51 14.58 -22.63
CA PRO A 198 44.68 14.43 -23.49
C PRO A 198 45.92 15.15 -22.94
N GLN A 199 47.03 14.42 -22.76
CA GLN A 199 48.35 15.06 -22.77
C GLN A 199 49.44 14.11 -23.30
N SER A 200 49.53 14.13 -24.64
CA SER A 200 50.76 14.21 -25.45
C SER A 200 52.06 13.67 -24.83
N ASN A 201 52.34 12.38 -25.03
CA ASN A 201 53.65 11.76 -24.80
C ASN A 201 54.41 11.45 -26.11
N TRP A 202 54.14 12.16 -27.20
CA TRP A 202 54.85 11.96 -28.48
C TRP A 202 55.93 13.02 -28.75
N GLU A 203 55.92 14.15 -28.03
CA GLU A 203 56.88 15.25 -28.22
C GLU A 203 58.22 15.07 -27.47
N GLN A 204 58.35 14.06 -26.59
CA GLN A 204 59.59 13.81 -25.83
C GLN A 204 60.59 12.83 -26.49
N ARG A 205 60.34 12.34 -27.71
CA ARG A 205 61.27 11.42 -28.41
C ARG A 205 61.87 11.94 -29.72
N LEU A 206 61.63 13.20 -30.09
CA LEU A 206 62.08 13.78 -31.39
C LEU A 206 63.24 14.80 -31.31
N LEU A 207 64.04 14.80 -30.24
CA LEU A 207 65.31 15.55 -30.16
C LEU A 207 66.41 14.62 -29.60
N ALA A 208 66.95 13.69 -30.40
CA ALA A 208 68.22 13.81 -31.17
C ALA A 208 69.49 13.63 -30.30
N PRO A 209 70.66 13.18 -30.81
CA PRO A 209 71.08 13.18 -32.22
C PRO A 209 71.70 11.88 -32.78
N SER A 210 71.70 11.83 -34.11
CA SER A 210 72.50 10.96 -34.97
C SER A 210 74.00 11.08 -34.70
N SER A 211 74.68 9.94 -34.58
CA SER A 211 76.11 9.79 -34.84
C SER A 211 76.35 8.46 -35.59
N THR A 212 76.30 8.57 -36.92
CA THR A 212 77.33 8.20 -37.90
C THR A 212 78.25 6.99 -37.66
N LEU A 213 78.16 6.04 -38.61
CA LEU A 213 79.18 5.14 -39.23
C LEU A 213 80.33 4.56 -38.37
N LEU A 214 80.56 3.25 -38.49
CA LEU A 214 81.66 2.67 -39.30
C LEU A 214 81.64 1.13 -39.32
N MET A 215 81.80 0.60 -40.55
CA MET A 215 82.20 -0.75 -41.01
C MET A 215 81.32 -1.97 -40.69
#